data_AF-A0A7Y0C6F6-F1
#
_entry.id   AF-A0A7Y0C6F6-F1
#
_cell.length_a   1.000
_cell.length_b   1.000
_cell.length_c   1.000
_cell.angle_alpha   90.00
_cell.angle_beta   90.00
_cell.angle_gamma   90.00
#
_symmetry.space_group_name_H-M   'P 1'
#
loop_
_entity.id
_entity.type
_entity.pdbx_description
1 polymer ?
#
loop_
_entity_poly.entity_id
_entity_poly.type
_entity_poly.pdbx_seq_one_letter_code
_entity_poly.pdbx_strand_id
1 'polypeptide(L)'
;MRLSIEQIAAIRREVSLTAGDSARVWLFGSRVRDDARGGDIDLLVELDESVAEPAQLSARLAARVSRSIYGRKVDVLVQAPNLLRLPIHAIALAEGVRL
;
A
#
# COMPACT_ATOMS: atom_id res chain seq x y z
N MET A 1 9.99 -6.35 9.96
CA MET A 1 9.42 -5.27 9.12
C MET A 1 10.47 -4.17 8.91
N ARG A 2 10.84 -3.90 7.64
CA ARG A 2 11.92 -2.96 7.27
C ARG A 2 11.41 -1.54 6.95
N LEU A 3 10.50 -1.01 7.77
CA LEU A 3 10.00 0.37 7.75
C LEU A 3 10.16 1.01 9.13
N SER A 4 10.57 2.27 9.18
CA SER A 4 10.60 3.04 10.43
C SER A 4 9.19 3.49 10.83
N ILE A 5 9.02 3.86 12.11
CA ILE A 5 7.74 4.36 12.63
C ILE A 5 7.30 5.62 11.86
N GLU A 6 8.23 6.49 11.53
CA GLU A 6 7.98 7.72 10.75
C GLU A 6 7.51 7.39 9.33
N GLN A 7 8.10 6.36 8.70
CA GLN A 7 7.68 5.90 7.38
C GLN A 7 6.27 5.30 7.40
N ILE A 8 5.94 4.52 8.44
CA ILE A 8 4.59 3.95 8.61
C ILE A 8 3.58 5.08 8.79
N ALA A 9 3.88 6.07 9.65
CA ALA A 9 3.04 7.23 9.85
C ALA A 9 2.85 8.04 8.55
N ALA A 10 3.92 8.22 7.76
CA ALA A 10 3.85 8.89 6.47
C ALA A 10 2.97 8.13 5.46
N ILE A 11 3.11 6.79 5.38
CA ILE A 11 2.27 5.94 4.51
C ILE A 11 0.80 6.07 4.89
N ARG A 12 0.46 5.88 6.17
CA ARG A 12 -0.93 6.00 6.67
C ARG A 12 -1.51 7.37 6.31
N ARG A 13 -0.75 8.44 6.55
CA ARG A 13 -1.19 9.81 6.28
C ARG A 13 -1.48 10.03 4.78
N GLU A 14 -0.57 9.62 3.89
CA GLU A 14 -0.78 9.80 2.44
C GLU A 14 -1.92 8.93 1.90
N VAL A 15 -2.14 7.74 2.47
CA VAL A 15 -3.28 6.88 2.15
C VAL A 15 -4.59 7.55 2.57
N SER A 16 -4.71 8.03 3.82
CA SER A 16 -5.88 8.76 4.32
C SER A 16 -6.21 9.96 3.43
N LEU A 17 -5.22 10.79 3.13
CA LEU A 17 -5.39 12.02 2.34
C LEU A 17 -5.79 11.77 0.88
N THR A 18 -5.48 10.60 0.33
CA THR A 18 -5.69 10.31 -1.09
C THR A 18 -6.89 9.39 -1.33
N ALA A 19 -7.13 8.44 -0.43
CA ALA A 19 -8.11 7.37 -0.58
C ALA A 19 -9.23 7.42 0.49
N GLY A 20 -9.16 8.37 1.43
CA GLY A 20 -10.14 8.57 2.51
C GLY A 20 -9.75 7.89 3.82
N ASP A 21 -10.34 8.35 4.92
CA ASP A 21 -9.99 7.91 6.28
C ASP A 21 -10.43 6.47 6.59
N SER A 22 -11.36 5.92 5.81
CA SER A 22 -11.76 4.51 5.89
C SER A 22 -10.79 3.55 5.19
N ALA A 23 -9.86 4.07 4.39
CA ALA A 23 -8.90 3.27 3.65
C ALA A 23 -7.97 2.50 4.58
N ARG A 24 -7.83 1.20 4.32
CA ARG A 24 -6.96 0.32 5.09
C ARG A 24 -5.73 -0.02 4.26
N VAL A 25 -4.56 -0.07 4.88
CA VAL A 25 -3.29 -0.32 4.19
C VAL A 25 -2.53 -1.49 4.82
N TRP A 26 -1.97 -2.34 3.97
CA TRP A 26 -1.07 -3.43 4.35
C TRP A 26 0.25 -3.28 3.62
N LEU A 27 1.34 -3.50 4.34
CA LEU A 27 2.65 -3.76 3.77
C LEU A 27 2.73 -5.25 3.46
N PHE A 28 3.07 -5.62 2.23
CA PHE A 28 3.32 -7.01 1.89
C PHE A 28 4.65 -7.16 1.13
N GLY A 29 4.93 -8.38 0.66
CA GLY A 29 6.10 -8.66 -0.16
C GLY A 29 7.42 -8.60 0.61
N SER A 30 8.49 -8.24 -0.10
CA SER A 30 9.87 -8.39 0.40
C SER A 30 10.17 -7.59 1.67
N ARG A 31 9.41 -6.53 1.94
CA ARG A 31 9.63 -5.59 3.06
C ARG A 31 9.02 -6.03 4.39
N VAL A 32 8.18 -7.06 4.37
CA VAL A 32 7.65 -7.68 5.60
C VAL A 32 8.77 -8.37 6.37
N ARG A 33 9.66 -9.07 5.66
CA ARG A 33 10.77 -9.84 6.24
C ARG A 33 12.05 -9.00 6.41
N ASP A 34 12.68 -9.13 7.56
CA ASP A 34 13.89 -8.38 7.94
C ASP A 34 15.19 -8.94 7.37
N ASP A 35 15.18 -10.22 6.97
CA ASP A 35 16.31 -10.96 6.41
C ASP A 35 16.53 -10.69 4.90
N ALA A 36 15.53 -10.09 4.22
CA ALA A 36 15.62 -9.78 2.80
C ALA A 36 16.54 -8.56 2.50
N ARG A 37 17.21 -8.56 1.35
CA ARG A 37 18.07 -7.45 0.88
C ARG A 37 17.37 -6.63 -0.20
N GLY A 38 17.49 -5.29 -0.13
CA GLY A 38 16.85 -4.39 -1.10
C GLY A 38 15.31 -4.54 -1.15
N GLY A 39 14.69 -3.92 -2.16
CA GLY A 39 13.29 -4.16 -2.52
C GLY A 39 12.43 -2.90 -2.57
N ASP A 40 11.45 -2.93 -3.46
CA ASP A 40 10.38 -1.95 -3.54
C ASP A 40 9.45 -2.09 -2.32
N ILE A 41 8.59 -1.10 -2.10
CA ILE A 41 7.58 -1.15 -1.04
C ILE A 41 6.25 -1.54 -1.68
N ASP A 42 5.80 -2.75 -1.39
CA ASP A 42 4.53 -3.29 -1.89
C ASP A 42 3.41 -2.98 -0.90
N LEU A 43 2.43 -2.19 -1.32
CA LEU A 43 1.28 -1.80 -0.51
C LEU A 43 -0.02 -2.32 -1.11
N LEU A 44 -0.87 -2.91 -0.28
CA LEU A 44 -2.27 -3.14 -0.60
C LEU A 44 -3.10 -2.06 0.09
N VAL A 45 -3.93 -1.36 -0.67
CA VAL A 45 -4.92 -0.42 -0.15
C VAL A 45 -6.31 -1.00 -0.38
N GLU A 46 -7.02 -1.27 0.70
CA GLU A 46 -8.40 -1.76 0.68
C GLU A 46 -9.37 -0.62 0.99
N LEU A 47 -10.44 -0.57 0.21
CA LEU A 47 -11.49 0.42 0.29
C LEU A 47 -12.84 -0.29 0.40
N ASP A 48 -13.73 0.29 1.21
CA ASP A 48 -15.10 -0.19 1.37
C ASP A 48 -16.03 0.31 0.25
N GLU A 49 -15.59 1.31 -0.52
CA GLU A 49 -16.35 1.94 -1.60
C GLU A 49 -15.76 1.66 -2.97
N SER A 50 -16.61 1.72 -4.01
CA SER A 50 -16.20 1.53 -5.39
C SER A 50 -15.27 2.64 -5.87
N VAL A 51 -14.24 2.27 -6.63
CA VAL A 51 -13.26 3.23 -7.19
C VAL A 51 -13.50 3.40 -8.68
N ALA A 52 -13.76 4.64 -9.12
CA ALA A 52 -13.96 4.97 -10.54
C ALA A 52 -12.66 4.84 -11.35
N GLU A 53 -11.53 5.29 -10.80
CA GLU A 53 -10.25 5.37 -11.51
C GLU A 53 -9.14 4.63 -10.73
N PRO A 54 -9.19 3.29 -10.61
CA PRO A 54 -8.30 2.52 -9.75
C PRO A 54 -6.82 2.66 -10.12
N ALA A 55 -6.51 2.72 -11.42
CA ALA A 55 -5.14 2.90 -11.90
C ALA A 55 -4.58 4.29 -11.52
N GLN A 56 -5.39 5.34 -11.62
CA GLN A 56 -4.98 6.69 -11.23
C GLN A 56 -4.81 6.81 -9.72
N LEU A 57 -5.70 6.17 -8.94
CA LEU A 57 -5.58 6.11 -7.49
C LEU A 57 -4.29 5.41 -7.07
N SER A 58 -4.02 4.22 -7.62
CA SER A 58 -2.77 3.48 -7.37
C SER A 58 -1.54 4.32 -7.72
N ALA A 59 -1.48 4.93 -8.92
CA ALA A 59 -0.35 5.75 -9.34
C ALA A 59 -0.16 7.00 -8.45
N ARG A 60 -1.24 7.67 -8.05
CA ARG A 60 -1.19 8.82 -7.14
C ARG A 60 -0.65 8.44 -5.77
N LEU A 61 -1.13 7.32 -5.21
CA LEU A 61 -0.65 6.79 -3.94
C LEU A 61 0.83 6.41 -4.02
N ALA A 62 1.24 5.66 -5.05
CA ALA A 62 2.62 5.26 -5.27
C ALA A 62 3.55 6.49 -5.31
N ALA A 63 3.20 7.51 -6.09
CA ALA A 63 4.01 8.72 -6.21
C ALA A 63 4.06 9.55 -4.92
N ARG A 64 2.93 9.71 -4.20
CA ARG A 64 2.87 10.46 -2.94
C ARG A 64 3.64 9.77 -1.82
N VAL A 65 3.39 8.47 -1.65
CA VAL A 65 4.06 7.66 -0.65
C VAL A 65 5.56 7.64 -0.92
N SER A 66 5.98 7.36 -2.16
CA SER A 66 7.40 7.36 -2.57
C SER A 66 8.12 8.64 -2.17
N ARG A 67 7.53 9.82 -2.46
CA ARG A 67 8.10 11.11 -2.04
C ARG A 67 8.19 11.27 -0.53
N SER A 68 7.19 10.80 0.21
CA SER A 68 7.16 10.91 1.67
C SER A 68 8.18 10.01 2.40
N ILE A 69 8.70 8.98 1.72
CA ILE A 69 9.63 8.00 2.29
C ILE A 69 11.00 7.99 1.59
N TYR A 70 11.49 9.18 1.25
CA TYR A 70 12.82 9.41 0.68
C TYR A 70 13.03 8.81 -0.73
N GLY A 71 11.98 8.83 -1.56
CA GLY A 71 12.07 8.47 -2.97
C GLY A 71 12.18 6.97 -3.25
N ARG A 72 11.89 6.10 -2.26
CA ARG A 72 11.83 4.65 -2.51
C ARG A 72 10.70 4.33 -3.49
N LYS A 73 10.92 3.36 -4.38
CA LYS A 73 9.86 2.87 -5.26
C LYS A 73 8.78 2.18 -4.43
N VAL A 74 7.54 2.45 -4.78
CA VAL A 74 6.34 1.95 -4.11
C VAL A 74 5.40 1.40 -5.17
N ASP A 75 5.02 0.14 -5.03
CA ASP A 75 4.03 -0.51 -5.88
C ASP A 75 2.73 -0.64 -5.08
N VAL A 76 1.62 -0.14 -5.63
CA VAL A 76 0.33 -0.06 -4.93
C VAL A 76 -0.73 -0.90 -5.63
N LEU A 77 -1.29 -1.87 -4.91
CA LEU A 77 -2.49 -2.60 -5.29
C LEU A 77 -3.71 -1.98 -4.63
N VAL A 78 -4.82 -1.94 -5.37
CA VAL A 78 -6.10 -1.43 -4.87
C VAL A 78 -7.11 -2.58 -4.85
N GLN A 79 -7.73 -2.80 -3.69
CA GLN A 79 -8.87 -3.68 -3.53
C GLN A 79 -10.11 -2.84 -3.19
N ALA A 80 -11.16 -2.98 -3.97
CA ALA A 80 -12.44 -2.28 -3.80
C ALA A 80 -13.58 -3.17 -4.30
N PRO A 81 -14.85 -2.92 -3.90
CA PRO A 81 -15.98 -3.79 -4.24
C PRO A 81 -16.22 -3.99 -5.74
N ASN A 82 -15.90 -2.97 -6.55
CA ASN A 82 -16.06 -3.02 -8.01
C ASN A 82 -14.85 -3.58 -8.76
N LEU A 83 -13.82 -4.06 -8.07
CA LEU A 83 -12.60 -4.59 -8.66
C LEU A 83 -12.49 -6.10 -8.46
N LEU A 84 -11.93 -6.78 -9.47
CA LEU A 84 -11.65 -8.21 -9.36
C LEU A 84 -10.62 -8.46 -8.26
N ARG A 85 -10.94 -9.40 -7.37
CA ARG A 85 -9.98 -9.88 -6.38
C ARG A 85 -9.01 -10.86 -7.05
N LEU A 86 -7.74 -10.48 -7.10
CA LEU A 86 -6.68 -11.30 -7.68
C LEU A 86 -5.96 -12.14 -6.60
N PRO A 87 -5.31 -13.26 -6.96
CA PRO A 87 -4.56 -14.08 -6.00
C PRO A 87 -3.53 -13.29 -5.17
N ILE A 88 -2.91 -12.27 -5.77
CA ILE A 88 -1.97 -11.39 -5.09
C ILE A 88 -2.62 -10.60 -3.93
N HIS A 89 -3.91 -10.27 -4.00
CA HIS A 89 -4.61 -9.65 -2.87
C HIS A 89 -4.77 -10.61 -1.69
N ALA A 90 -5.02 -11.90 -1.97
CA ALA A 90 -5.12 -12.92 -0.93
C ALA A 90 -3.76 -13.11 -0.22
N ILE A 91 -2.67 -13.17 -0.99
CA ILE A 91 -1.30 -13.25 -0.47
C ILE A 91 -1.00 -12.01 0.39
N ALA A 92 -1.28 -10.81 -0.10
CA ALA A 92 -1.05 -9.57 0.64
C ALA A 92 -1.82 -9.50 1.97
N LEU A 93 -3.05 -10.02 2.03
CA LEU A 93 -3.83 -10.05 3.26
C LEU A 93 -3.41 -11.16 4.23
N ALA A 94 -2.91 -12.30 3.72
CA ALA A 94 -2.50 -13.43 4.54
C ALA A 94 -1.09 -13.25 5.13
N GLU A 95 -0.16 -12.73 4.33
CA GLU A 95 1.26 -12.59 4.68
C GLU A 95 1.66 -11.16 5.04
N GLY A 96 0.83 -10.18 4.67
CA GLY A 96 1.12 -8.77 4.92
C GLY A 96 0.89 -8.33 6.36
N VAL A 97 1.55 -7.24 6.72
CA VAL A 97 1.38 -6.57 8.00
C VAL A 97 0.47 -5.37 7.79
N ARG A 98 -0.64 -5.32 8.52
CA ARG A 98 -1.54 -4.17 8.51
C ARG A 98 -0.79 -2.98 9.09
N LEU A 99 -0.68 -1.92 8.29
CA LEU A 99 0.11 -0.76 8.66
C LEU A 99 -0.60 0.16 9.59
#